data_AF-A0A3D2RUF3-F1
#
_entry.id   AF-A0A3D2RUF3-F1
#
_cell.length_a   1.000
_cell.length_b   1.000
_cell.length_c   1.000
_cell.angle_alpha   90.00
_cell.angle_beta   90.00
_cell.angle_gamma   90.00
#
_symmetry.space_group_name_H-M   'P 1'
#
loop_
_entity.id
_entity.type
_entity.pdbx_description
1 polymer ?
#
loop_
_entity_poly.entity_id
_entity_poly.type
_entity_poly.pdbx_seq_one_letter_code
_entity_poly.pdbx_strand_id
1 'polypeptide(L)'
;YSQVEVAPTDAIHLGLHPPIRDSGDLKGAEPITLVGPHGSVRLDEGAIIPSRHVHMTPEEAEGFGVSEGDRLKVHMVGERSLIFENIRPKIHPDYVLQMHLDTDDANAAGLRGGEAV
;
A
#
# COMPACT_ATOMS: atom_id res chain seq x y z
N TYR A 1 16.44 -4.91 -4.65
CA TYR A 1 16.06 -3.55 -5.06
C TYR A 1 15.86 -2.72 -3.79
N SER A 2 15.83 -1.39 -3.90
CA SER A 2 15.47 -0.49 -2.81
C SER A 2 14.23 0.29 -3.23
N GLN A 3 13.27 0.45 -2.32
CA GLN A 3 11.99 1.12 -2.55
C GLN A 3 11.68 2.04 -1.38
N VAL A 4 11.04 3.15 -1.68
CA VAL A 4 10.49 4.10 -0.71
C VAL A 4 9.00 4.23 -0.98
N GLU A 5 8.19 3.89 0.00
CA GLU A 5 6.74 4.10 -0.02
C GLU A 5 6.45 5.38 0.75
N VAL A 6 5.73 6.31 0.12
CA VAL A 6 5.30 7.57 0.75
C VAL A 6 3.79 7.72 0.62
N ALA A 7 3.15 8.25 1.66
CA ALA A 7 1.75 8.66 1.55
C ALA A 7 1.62 9.85 0.58
N PRO A 8 0.45 10.05 -0.05
CA PRO A 8 0.21 11.22 -0.90
C PRO A 8 0.55 12.57 -0.24
N THR A 9 0.22 12.75 1.04
CA THR A 9 0.55 13.96 1.81
C THR A 9 2.05 14.13 2.03
N ASP A 10 2.79 13.05 2.32
CA ASP A 10 4.25 13.08 2.43
C ASP A 10 4.90 13.44 1.10
N ALA A 11 4.38 12.90 -0.02
CA ALA A 11 4.88 13.24 -1.35
C ALA A 11 4.73 14.75 -1.66
N ILE A 12 3.59 15.35 -1.31
CA ILE A 12 3.39 16.80 -1.43
C ILE A 12 4.42 17.56 -0.59
N HIS A 13 4.63 17.13 0.66
CA HIS A 13 5.58 17.78 1.56
C HIS A 13 7.02 17.73 1.03
N LEU A 14 7.40 16.60 0.44
CA LEU A 14 8.72 16.37 -0.15
C LEU A 14 8.89 16.97 -1.55
N GLY A 15 7.81 17.47 -2.17
CA GLY A 15 7.82 17.98 -3.55
C GLY A 15 8.00 16.87 -4.59
N LEU A 16 7.56 15.65 -4.28
CA LEU A 16 7.64 14.47 -5.15
C LEU A 16 6.29 14.24 -5.86
N HIS A 17 6.35 13.63 -7.05
CA HIS A 17 5.17 13.17 -7.80
C HIS A 17 5.23 11.67 -8.12
N PRO A 18 5.38 10.81 -7.11
CA PRO A 18 5.52 9.37 -7.30
C PRO A 18 4.25 8.76 -7.90
N PRO A 19 4.37 7.75 -8.79
CA PRO A 19 3.23 7.01 -9.29
C PRO A 19 2.64 6.07 -8.22
N ILE A 20 1.35 5.74 -8.36
CA ILE A 20 0.74 4.64 -7.60
C ILE A 20 1.21 3.31 -8.18
N ARG A 21 1.80 2.43 -7.36
CA ARG A 21 2.39 1.14 -7.81
C ARG A 21 2.25 0.03 -6.79
N ASP A 22 2.27 -1.21 -7.30
CA ASP A 22 2.49 -2.38 -6.46
C ASP A 22 3.95 -2.40 -5.97
N SER A 23 4.16 -2.87 -4.75
CA SER A 23 5.50 -3.05 -4.19
C SER A 23 6.35 -3.94 -5.12
N GLY A 24 7.55 -3.47 -5.47
CA GLY A 24 8.46 -4.09 -6.44
C GLY A 24 8.33 -3.59 -7.88
N ASP A 25 7.25 -2.89 -8.25
CA ASP A 25 7.10 -2.25 -9.57
C ASP A 25 7.68 -0.83 -9.56
N LEU A 26 9.00 -0.75 -9.73
CA LEU A 26 9.75 0.50 -9.65
C LEU A 26 9.98 1.17 -11.01
N LYS A 27 9.59 0.57 -12.12
CA LYS A 27 9.87 1.16 -13.44
C LYS A 27 9.09 2.46 -13.62
N GLY A 28 9.78 3.58 -13.82
CA GLY A 28 9.22 4.92 -13.88
C GLY A 28 8.78 5.45 -12.51
N ALA A 29 9.24 4.86 -11.41
CA ALA A 29 9.09 5.42 -10.08
C ALA A 29 9.91 6.71 -9.94
N GLU A 30 9.46 7.61 -9.07
CA GLU A 30 10.10 8.91 -8.93
C GLU A 30 11.50 8.76 -8.30
N PRO A 31 12.52 9.49 -8.78
CA PRO A 31 13.84 9.50 -8.15
C PRO A 31 13.77 10.05 -6.72
N ILE A 32 14.57 9.48 -5.81
CA ILE A 32 14.62 9.95 -4.41
C ILE A 32 16.02 9.79 -3.83
N THR A 33 16.42 10.72 -2.96
CA THR A 33 17.70 10.63 -2.23
C THR A 33 17.45 10.27 -0.78
N LEU A 34 18.04 9.16 -0.34
CA LEU A 34 18.06 8.72 1.05
C LEU A 34 19.31 9.28 1.71
N VAL A 35 19.15 10.02 2.81
CA VAL A 35 20.25 10.59 3.59
C VAL A 35 20.29 9.92 4.96
N GLY A 36 21.40 9.25 5.25
CA GLY A 36 21.66 8.59 6.53
C GLY A 36 22.82 9.24 7.29
N PRO A 37 23.13 8.77 8.50
CA PRO A 37 24.17 9.37 9.36
C PRO A 37 25.59 9.33 8.77
N HIS A 38 25.85 8.49 7.77
CA HIS A 38 27.17 8.27 7.17
C HIS A 38 27.24 8.59 5.67
N GLY A 39 26.21 9.22 5.10
CA GLY A 39 26.21 9.58 3.69
C GLY A 39 24.82 9.62 3.07
N SER A 40 24.78 9.58 1.74
CA SER A 40 23.52 9.56 0.99
C SER A 40 23.59 8.59 -0.19
N VAL A 41 22.42 8.09 -0.58
CA VAL A 41 22.24 7.25 -1.76
C VAL A 41 21.09 7.82 -2.57
N ARG A 42 21.32 8.07 -3.85
CA ARG A 42 20.27 8.44 -4.80
C ARG A 42 19.75 7.18 -5.49
N LEU A 43 18.43 7.00 -5.47
CA LEU A 43 17.72 6.03 -6.28
C LEU A 43 17.18 6.77 -7.51
N ASP A 44 17.56 6.32 -8.70
CA ASP A 44 17.02 6.90 -9.94
C ASP A 44 15.57 6.49 -10.20
N GLU A 45 15.17 5.34 -9.66
CA GLU A 45 13.79 4.84 -9.64
C GLU A 45 13.54 4.20 -8.27
N GLY A 46 12.75 4.83 -7.39
CA GLY A 46 12.61 4.31 -6.03
C GLY A 46 11.39 4.77 -5.22
N ALA A 47 10.81 5.94 -5.48
CA ALA A 47 9.66 6.43 -4.72
C ALA A 47 8.32 6.11 -5.40
N ILE A 48 7.41 5.51 -4.65
CA ILE A 48 6.05 5.17 -5.07
C ILE A 48 5.03 5.60 -4.00
N ILE A 49 3.78 5.79 -4.42
CA ILE A 49 2.62 5.66 -3.52
C ILE A 49 2.18 4.19 -3.60
N PRO A 50 2.14 3.44 -2.49
CA PRO A 50 1.78 2.04 -2.54
C PRO A 50 0.30 1.87 -2.94
N SER A 51 0.03 0.97 -3.87
CA SER A 51 -1.34 0.53 -4.16
C SER A 51 -1.93 -0.18 -2.92
N ARG A 52 -3.20 0.07 -2.63
CA ARG A 52 -3.91 -0.64 -1.55
C ARG A 52 -4.09 -2.12 -1.91
N HIS A 53 -3.84 -3.00 -0.96
CA HIS A 53 -3.93 -4.44 -1.18
C HIS A 53 -4.29 -5.22 0.09
N VAL A 54 -4.76 -6.45 -0.09
CA VAL A 54 -5.03 -7.39 1.01
C VAL A 54 -4.15 -8.60 0.82
N HIS A 55 -3.32 -8.88 1.82
CA HIS A 55 -2.62 -10.15 1.96
C HIS A 55 -3.59 -11.23 2.44
N MET A 56 -3.48 -12.42 1.87
CA MET A 56 -4.23 -13.61 2.29
C MET A 56 -3.48 -14.89 1.92
N THR A 57 -3.72 -15.96 2.66
CA THR A 57 -3.32 -17.31 2.29
C THR A 57 -4.25 -17.89 1.20
N PRO A 58 -3.85 -18.95 0.47
CA PRO A 58 -4.74 -19.61 -0.48
C PRO A 58 -6.05 -20.13 0.14
N GLU A 59 -6.00 -20.63 1.39
CA GLU A 59 -7.18 -21.12 2.11
C GLU A 59 -8.16 -19.98 2.45
N GLU A 60 -7.65 -18.84 2.91
CA GLU A 60 -8.47 -17.66 3.16
C GLU A 60 -9.08 -17.13 1.86
N ALA A 61 -8.29 -17.05 0.78
CA ALA A 61 -8.76 -16.64 -0.54
C ALA A 61 -9.90 -17.54 -1.04
N GLU A 62 -9.74 -18.86 -0.93
CA GLU A 62 -10.79 -19.83 -1.25
C GLU A 62 -12.04 -19.65 -0.37
N GLY A 63 -11.86 -19.44 0.93
CA GLY A 63 -12.94 -19.17 1.88
C GLY A 63 -13.75 -17.91 1.56
N PHE A 64 -13.11 -16.88 1.00
CA PHE A 64 -13.78 -15.66 0.51
C PHE A 64 -14.26 -15.75 -0.95
N GLY A 65 -13.91 -16.82 -1.67
CA GLY A 65 -14.18 -16.94 -3.10
C GLY A 65 -13.41 -15.94 -3.96
N VAL A 66 -12.21 -15.54 -3.53
CA VAL A 66 -11.35 -14.53 -4.16
C VAL A 66 -10.21 -15.19 -4.93
N SER A 67 -9.90 -14.62 -6.10
CA SER A 67 -8.77 -15.00 -6.96
C SER A 67 -7.81 -13.81 -7.17
N GLU A 68 -6.55 -14.10 -7.53
CA GLU A 68 -5.48 -13.09 -7.74
C GLU A 68 -5.86 -11.99 -8.77
N GLY A 69 -6.72 -12.31 -9.74
CA GLY A 69 -7.20 -11.38 -10.77
C GLY A 69 -8.29 -10.42 -10.31
N ASP A 70 -8.88 -10.63 -9.13
CA ASP A 70 -10.04 -9.87 -8.68
C ASP A 70 -9.68 -8.45 -8.23
N ARG A 71 -10.72 -7.63 -8.10
CA ARG A 71 -10.66 -6.30 -7.49
C ARG A 71 -11.70 -6.22 -6.41
N LEU A 72 -11.24 -6.13 -5.17
CA LEU A 72 -12.08 -6.19 -4.00
C LEU A 72 -12.65 -4.82 -3.67
N LYS A 73 -13.81 -4.83 -3.01
CA LYS A 73 -14.35 -3.70 -2.27
C LYS A 73 -14.29 -4.06 -0.79
N VAL A 74 -13.72 -3.18 0.03
CA VAL A 74 -13.62 -3.40 1.47
C VAL A 74 -14.32 -2.25 2.18
N HIS A 75 -15.29 -2.58 3.02
CA HIS A 75 -16.12 -1.61 3.73
C HIS A 75 -15.54 -1.33 5.12
N MET A 76 -15.05 -0.12 5.32
CA MET A 76 -14.61 0.34 6.63
C MET A 76 -15.83 0.82 7.41
N VAL A 77 -16.07 0.22 8.57
CA VAL A 77 -17.17 0.63 9.47
C VAL A 77 -16.72 1.72 10.44
N GLY A 78 -17.67 2.45 11.04
CA GLY A 78 -17.40 3.49 12.05
C GLY A 78 -17.87 4.87 11.63
N GLU A 79 -17.45 5.90 12.38
CA GLU A 79 -17.88 7.29 12.18
C GLU A 79 -17.45 7.85 10.81
N ARG A 80 -16.27 7.44 10.35
CA ARG A 80 -15.73 7.77 9.03
C ARG A 80 -15.88 6.61 8.05
N SER A 81 -17.03 5.92 8.10
CA SER A 81 -17.34 4.80 7.23
C SER A 81 -17.18 5.16 5.75
N LEU A 82 -16.54 4.26 5.00
CA LEU A 82 -16.39 4.36 3.56
C LEU A 82 -16.06 2.99 2.96
N ILE A 83 -16.20 2.88 1.64
CA ILE A 83 -15.80 1.68 0.89
C ILE A 83 -14.59 2.04 0.05
N PHE A 84 -13.48 1.32 0.26
CA PHE A 84 -12.37 1.36 -0.68
C PHE A 84 -12.64 0.36 -1.80
N GLU A 85 -12.52 0.82 -3.04
CA GLU A 85 -12.65 -0.01 -4.23
C GLU A 85 -11.29 -0.23 -4.90
N ASN A 86 -11.26 -1.17 -5.85
CA ASN A 86 -10.06 -1.54 -6.63
C ASN A 86 -8.91 -2.07 -5.78
N ILE A 87 -9.22 -2.77 -4.68
CA ILE A 87 -8.23 -3.36 -3.80
C ILE A 87 -7.71 -4.66 -4.41
N ARG A 88 -6.38 -4.78 -4.54
CA ARG A 88 -5.74 -5.98 -5.12
C ARG A 88 -5.58 -7.06 -4.04
N PRO A 89 -6.04 -8.30 -4.27
CA PRO A 89 -5.62 -9.43 -3.44
C PRO A 89 -4.18 -9.79 -3.77
N LYS A 90 -3.39 -10.15 -2.77
CA LYS A 90 -2.11 -10.83 -2.94
C LYS A 90 -2.18 -12.14 -2.17
N ILE A 91 -2.10 -13.26 -2.89
CA ILE A 91 -2.30 -14.58 -2.31
C ILE A 91 -0.95 -15.29 -2.19
N HIS A 92 -0.54 -15.63 -0.97
CA HIS A 92 0.70 -16.37 -0.74
C HIS A 92 0.62 -17.21 0.55
N PRO A 93 1.22 -18.43 0.60
CA PRO A 93 1.18 -19.28 1.80
C PRO A 93 1.80 -18.65 3.06
N ASP A 94 2.78 -17.77 2.89
CA ASP A 94 3.48 -17.09 3.99
C ASP A 94 2.83 -15.76 4.42
N TYR A 95 1.67 -15.41 3.85
CA TYR A 95 0.96 -14.19 4.21
C TYR A 95 0.04 -14.40 5.40
N VAL A 96 -0.25 -13.28 6.06
CA VAL A 96 -1.27 -13.18 7.10
C VAL A 96 -2.39 -12.31 6.56
N LEU A 97 -3.65 -12.67 6.83
CA LEU A 97 -4.80 -11.86 6.42
C LEU A 97 -4.67 -10.44 6.96
N GLN A 98 -4.36 -9.51 6.07
CA GLN A 98 -4.10 -8.12 6.45
C GLN A 98 -4.33 -7.19 5.26
N MET A 99 -5.11 -6.14 5.48
CA MET A 99 -5.23 -5.03 4.54
C MET A 99 -4.11 -4.02 4.80
N HIS A 100 -3.39 -3.67 3.74
CA HIS A 100 -2.32 -2.68 3.77
C HIS A 100 -2.86 -1.37 3.19
N LEU A 101 -2.83 -0.34 4.03
CA LEU A 101 -3.23 1.04 3.75
C LEU A 101 -2.07 1.97 4.11
N ASP A 102 -1.95 3.07 3.39
CA ASP A 102 -1.09 4.16 3.85
C ASP A 102 -1.79 4.98 4.97
N THR A 103 -1.08 5.95 5.51
CA THR A 103 -1.58 6.80 6.60
C THR A 103 -2.72 7.73 6.17
N ASP A 104 -2.75 8.18 4.91
CA ASP A 104 -3.82 9.04 4.41
C ASP A 104 -5.13 8.25 4.27
N ASP A 105 -5.04 7.02 3.79
CA ASP A 105 -6.15 6.06 3.72
C ASP A 105 -6.71 5.73 5.10
N ALA A 106 -5.83 5.35 6.04
CA ALA A 106 -6.24 5.04 7.41
C ALA A 106 -6.92 6.25 8.08
N ASN A 107 -6.36 7.45 7.90
CA ASN A 107 -6.95 8.68 8.42
C ASN A 107 -8.30 9.00 7.75
N ALA A 108 -8.45 8.73 6.45
CA ALA A 108 -9.71 8.94 5.74
C ALA A 108 -10.82 8.05 6.31
N ALA A 109 -10.50 6.79 6.63
CA ALA A 109 -11.39 5.80 7.22
C ALA A 109 -11.52 5.88 8.76
N GLY A 110 -10.71 6.72 9.42
CA GLY A 110 -10.70 6.83 10.89
C GLY A 110 -10.12 5.61 11.62
N LEU A 111 -9.24 4.86 10.96
CA LEU A 111 -8.64 3.63 11.48
C LEU A 111 -7.27 3.88 12.11
N ARG A 112 -6.87 2.98 13.02
CA ARG A 112 -5.49 2.84 13.52
C ARG A 112 -4.95 1.45 13.19
N GLY A 113 -3.63 1.33 13.23
CA GLY A 113 -2.94 0.06 12.98
C GLY A 113 -3.41 -1.05 13.93
N GLY A 114 -3.78 -2.19 13.36
CA GLY A 114 -4.25 -3.37 14.10
C GLY A 114 -5.76 -3.44 14.33
N GLU A 115 -6.54 -2.47 13.85
CA GLU A 115 -8.00 -2.55 13.88
C GLU A 115 -8.53 -3.51 12.80
N ALA A 116 -9.58 -4.25 13.14
CA ALA A 116 -10.29 -5.11 12.21
C ALA A 116 -11.25 -4.27 11.35
N VAL A 117 -11.45 -4.70 10.10
CA VAL A 117 -12.29 -4.04 9.11
C VAL A 117 -13.26 -5.01 8.47
#